data_AF-A0A968NJU5-F1
#
_entry.id   AF-A0A968NJU5-F1
#
_cell.length_a   1.000
_cell.length_b   1.000
_cell.length_c   1.000
_cell.angle_alpha   90.00
_cell.angle_beta   90.00
_cell.angle_gamma   90.00
#
_symmetry.space_group_name_H-M   'P 1'
#
loop_
_entity.id
_entity.type
_entity.pdbx_description
1 polymer ?
#
loop_
_entity_poly.entity_id
_entity_poly.type
_entity_poly.pdbx_seq_one_letter_code
_entity_poly.pdbx_strand_id
1 'polypeptide(L)'
;MKIHISRIAQLPVPVRLGYFILTLLLLWLPIAAPMYLFVRDTNLVNIVTIAALYIEFIFLAKLWGSRVYNQPRIINHYGLEFTQRNGIDLLFGLAVGLLSIGILFSLQGWLGWLTCDRQ
;
A
#
# COMPACT_ATOMS: atom_id res chain seq x y z
N MET A 1 29.37 8.90 -2.38
CA MET A 1 29.74 7.47 -2.36
C MET A 1 29.02 6.75 -3.49
N LYS A 2 29.74 6.26 -4.51
CA LYS A 2 29.18 5.43 -5.59
C LYS A 2 28.95 4.02 -5.03
N ILE A 3 27.73 3.72 -4.60
CA ILE A 3 27.37 2.38 -4.13
C ILE A 3 27.31 1.48 -5.36
N HIS A 4 28.15 0.45 -5.42
CA HIS A 4 28.18 -0.56 -6.49
C HIS A 4 26.98 -1.51 -6.38
N ILE A 5 25.76 -0.99 -6.55
CA ILE A 5 24.49 -1.76 -6.50
C ILE A 5 24.37 -2.69 -7.73
N SER A 6 25.16 -2.44 -8.78
CA SER A 6 25.17 -3.17 -10.05
C SER A 6 25.48 -4.67 -9.92
N ARG A 7 26.09 -5.13 -8.82
CA ARG A 7 26.37 -6.55 -8.59
C ARG A 7 25.11 -7.36 -8.24
N ILE A 8 24.09 -6.70 -7.67
CA ILE A 8 22.82 -7.34 -7.27
C ILE A 8 21.95 -7.63 -8.50
N ALA A 9 22.12 -6.88 -9.58
CA ALA A 9 21.38 -7.09 -10.84
C ALA A 9 21.73 -8.42 -11.53
N GLN A 10 22.94 -8.95 -11.28
CA GLN A 10 23.43 -10.21 -11.85
C GLN A 10 23.07 -11.44 -11.00
N LEU A 11 22.47 -11.26 -9.83
CA LEU A 11 22.02 -12.36 -8.99
C LEU A 11 20.75 -13.01 -9.58
N PRO A 12 20.60 -14.34 -9.42
CA PRO A 12 19.40 -15.04 -9.88
C PRO A 12 18.15 -14.45 -9.22
N VAL A 13 17.06 -14.40 -10.01
CA VAL A 13 15.76 -13.84 -9.62
C VAL A 13 15.33 -14.19 -8.19
N PRO A 14 15.35 -15.46 -7.73
CA PRO A 14 14.91 -15.82 -6.38
C PRO A 14 15.77 -15.20 -5.26
N VAL A 15 17.08 -15.04 -5.45
CA VAL A 15 17.96 -14.44 -4.43
C VAL A 15 17.68 -12.95 -4.29
N ARG A 16 17.48 -12.26 -5.42
CA ARG A 16 17.09 -10.83 -5.43
C ARG A 16 15.74 -10.62 -4.74
N LEU A 17 14.80 -11.53 -4.98
CA LEU A 17 13.46 -11.50 -4.38
C LEU A 17 13.53 -11.80 -2.88
N GLY A 18 14.42 -12.70 -2.45
CA GLY A 18 14.71 -12.94 -1.04
C GLY A 18 15.22 -11.69 -0.32
N TYR A 19 16.18 -10.97 -0.88
CA TYR A 19 16.63 -9.70 -0.30
C TYR A 19 15.51 -8.65 -0.25
N PHE A 20 14.68 -8.58 -1.29
CA PHE A 20 13.54 -7.67 -1.31
C PHE A 20 12.55 -7.98 -0.16
N ILE A 21 12.13 -9.24 -0.03
CA ILE A 21 11.22 -9.69 1.03
C ILE A 21 11.84 -9.45 2.41
N LEU A 22 13.12 -9.77 2.59
CA LEU A 22 13.79 -9.58 3.88
C LEU A 22 13.87 -8.10 4.26
N THR A 23 14.19 -7.23 3.30
CA THR A 23 14.19 -5.78 3.52
C THR A 23 12.79 -5.26 3.84
N LEU A 24 11.77 -5.75 3.14
CA LEU A 24 10.36 -5.42 3.40
C LEU A 24 9.96 -5.83 4.81
N LEU A 25 10.23 -7.07 5.23
CA LEU A 25 9.93 -7.55 6.58
C LEU A 25 10.63 -6.74 7.66
N LEU A 26 11.90 -6.41 7.45
CA LEU A 26 12.72 -5.70 8.44
C LEU A 26 12.23 -4.27 8.66
N LEU A 27 11.68 -3.64 7.62
CA LEU A 27 11.12 -2.30 7.65
C LEU A 27 9.64 -2.32 8.14
N TRP A 28 8.89 -3.35 7.76
CA TRP A 28 7.48 -3.52 8.12
C TRP A 28 7.25 -3.87 9.58
N LEU A 29 8.02 -4.82 10.14
CA LEU A 29 7.83 -5.31 11.51
C LEU A 29 7.83 -4.20 12.57
N PRO A 30 8.75 -3.22 12.57
CA PRO A 30 8.76 -2.14 13.56
C PRO A 30 7.57 -1.17 13.40
N ILE A 31 6.88 -1.18 12.26
CA ILE A 31 5.65 -0.41 12.03
C ILE A 31 4.43 -1.23 12.50
N ALA A 32 4.37 -2.51 12.16
CA ALA A 32 3.24 -3.38 12.51
C ALA A 32 3.18 -3.71 14.01
N ALA A 33 4.33 -4.00 14.63
CA ALA A 33 4.41 -4.36 16.03
C ALA A 33 3.74 -3.36 16.99
N PRO A 34 4.03 -2.04 16.94
CA PRO A 34 3.35 -1.08 17.80
C PRO A 34 1.85 -0.98 17.50
N MET A 35 1.42 -1.18 16.26
CA MET A 35 -0.01 -1.13 15.92
C MET A 35 -0.79 -2.25 16.62
N TYR A 36 -0.25 -3.47 16.64
CA TYR A 36 -0.85 -4.59 17.37
C TYR A 36 -0.76 -4.47 18.89
N LEU A 37 0.22 -3.73 19.41
CA LEU A 37 0.42 -3.55 20.86
C LEU A 37 -0.42 -2.40 21.44
N PHE A 38 -0.58 -1.29 20.70
CA PHE A 38 -1.21 -0.07 21.21
C PHE A 38 -2.68 0.10 20.81
N VAL A 39 -3.11 -0.46 19.68
CA VAL A 39 -4.49 -0.27 19.18
C VAL A 39 -5.31 -1.52 19.50
N ARG A 40 -6.40 -1.32 20.28
CA ARG A 40 -7.30 -2.41 20.69
C ARG A 40 -8.30 -2.83 19.62
N ASP A 41 -8.63 -1.94 18.68
CA ASP A 41 -9.58 -2.21 17.62
C ASP A 41 -8.92 -3.06 16.52
N THR A 42 -9.27 -4.34 16.48
CA THR A 42 -8.75 -5.30 15.51
C THR A 42 -9.01 -4.90 14.06
N ASN A 43 -10.15 -4.26 13.77
CA ASN A 43 -10.49 -3.85 12.40
C ASN A 43 -9.60 -2.71 11.95
N LEU A 44 -9.42 -1.71 12.81
CA LEU A 44 -8.52 -0.58 12.52
C LEU A 44 -7.08 -1.05 12.39
N VAL A 45 -6.61 -1.93 13.29
CA VAL A 45 -5.27 -2.52 13.19
C VAL A 45 -5.09 -3.22 11.86
N ASN A 46 -6.03 -4.08 11.45
CA ASN A 46 -5.92 -4.84 10.21
C ASN A 46 -5.87 -3.92 8.98
N ILE A 47 -6.79 -2.95 8.89
CA ILE A 47 -6.85 -1.99 7.76
C ILE A 47 -5.55 -1.20 7.67
N VAL A 48 -5.09 -0.62 8.78
CA VAL A 48 -3.92 0.25 8.76
C VAL A 48 -2.63 -0.55 8.53
N THR A 49 -2.51 -1.75 9.08
CA THR A 49 -1.31 -2.57 8.92
C THR A 49 -1.15 -3.07 7.48
N ILE A 50 -2.26 -3.50 6.84
CA ILE A 50 -2.26 -3.88 5.42
C ILE A 50 -1.97 -2.66 4.55
N ALA A 51 -2.59 -1.52 4.82
CA ALA A 51 -2.35 -0.28 4.07
C ALA A 51 -0.89 0.17 4.16
N ALA A 52 -0.30 0.13 5.36
CA ALA A 52 1.11 0.46 5.59
C ALA A 52 2.05 -0.47 4.81
N LEU A 53 1.82 -1.80 4.89
CA LEU A 53 2.59 -2.79 4.13
C LEU A 53 2.54 -2.52 2.62
N TYR A 54 1.35 -2.18 2.10
CA TYR A 54 1.16 -1.93 0.68
C TYR A 54 1.90 -0.67 0.21
N ILE A 55 1.82 0.42 0.98
CA ILE A 55 2.55 1.67 0.69
C ILE A 55 4.06 1.41 0.72
N GLU A 56 4.53 0.72 1.73
CA GLU A 56 5.93 0.36 1.90
C GLU A 56 6.43 -0.51 0.74
N PHE A 57 5.65 -1.53 0.34
CA PHE A 57 5.94 -2.36 -0.82
C PHE A 57 6.08 -1.53 -2.10
N ILE A 58 5.15 -0.61 -2.38
CA ILE A 58 5.22 0.25 -3.58
C ILE A 58 6.49 1.11 -3.54
N PHE A 59 6.82 1.70 -2.38
CA PHE A 59 8.01 2.53 -2.24
C PHE A 59 9.29 1.72 -2.43
N LEU A 60 9.36 0.53 -1.82
CA LEU A 60 10.49 -0.39 -1.97
C LEU A 60 10.62 -0.85 -3.42
N ALA A 61 9.51 -1.20 -4.09
CA ALA A 61 9.51 -1.61 -5.49
C ALA A 61 10.01 -0.49 -6.41
N LYS A 62 9.59 0.76 -6.17
CA LYS A 62 10.11 1.95 -6.87
C LYS A 62 11.61 2.14 -6.66
N LEU A 63 12.06 2.05 -5.41
CA LEU A 63 13.46 2.22 -5.04
C LEU A 63 14.34 1.13 -5.63
N TRP A 64 13.88 -0.12 -5.58
CA TRP A 64 14.56 -1.28 -6.13
C TRP A 64 14.63 -1.22 -7.66
N GLY A 65 13.54 -0.84 -8.33
CA GLY A 65 13.51 -0.61 -9.77
C GLY A 65 14.53 0.43 -10.24
N SER A 66 14.58 1.57 -9.54
CA SER A 66 15.52 2.65 -9.84
C SER A 66 16.97 2.26 -9.52
N ARG A 67 17.25 1.66 -8.36
CA ARG A 67 18.63 1.40 -7.91
C ARG A 67 19.25 0.12 -8.45
N VAL A 68 18.47 -0.94 -8.68
CA VAL A 68 19.00 -2.26 -9.10
C VAL A 68 18.98 -2.40 -10.62
N TYR A 69 17.95 -1.90 -11.30
CA TYR A 69 17.83 -2.04 -12.76
C TYR A 69 18.24 -0.79 -13.53
N ASN A 70 18.56 0.31 -12.83
CA ASN A 70 18.86 1.60 -13.45
C ASN A 70 17.76 2.07 -14.44
N GLN A 71 16.53 1.56 -14.24
CA GLN A 71 15.35 1.92 -15.01
C GLN A 71 14.51 2.87 -14.16
N PRO A 72 14.69 4.19 -14.30
CA PRO A 72 13.98 5.18 -13.49
C PRO A 72 12.45 5.18 -13.70
N ARG A 73 11.95 4.46 -14.72
CA ARG A 73 10.54 4.46 -15.15
C ARG A 73 9.80 3.12 -15.00
N ILE A 74 10.29 2.20 -14.15
CA ILE A 74 9.63 0.90 -13.96
C ILE A 74 8.14 1.04 -13.61
N ILE A 75 7.79 1.95 -12.70
CA ILE A 75 6.39 2.20 -12.29
C ILE A 75 5.52 2.80 -13.40
N ASN A 76 6.08 3.66 -14.27
CA ASN A 76 5.35 4.19 -15.42
C ASN A 76 5.05 3.11 -16.46
N HIS A 77 5.95 2.12 -16.63
CA HIS A 77 5.70 1.00 -17.53
C HIS A 77 4.52 0.13 -17.06
N TYR A 78 4.27 0.10 -15.74
CA TYR A 78 3.10 -0.54 -15.14
C TYR A 78 1.87 0.40 -15.04
N GLY A 79 1.91 1.59 -15.66
CA GLY A 79 0.79 2.53 -15.69
C GLY A 79 0.63 3.37 -14.41
N LEU A 80 1.52 3.21 -13.42
CA LEU A 80 1.52 4.01 -12.19
C LEU A 80 2.28 5.32 -12.43
N GLU A 81 1.70 6.17 -13.27
CA GLU A 81 2.23 7.51 -13.53
C GLU A 81 1.68 8.50 -12.50
N PHE A 82 2.58 9.12 -11.74
CA PHE A 82 2.23 10.20 -10.81
C PHE A 82 2.06 11.50 -11.58
N THR A 83 0.95 11.63 -12.31
CA THR A 83 0.53 12.87 -12.97
C THR A 83 -0.58 13.54 -12.17
N GLN A 84 -0.72 14.86 -12.30
CA GLN A 84 -1.84 15.60 -11.68
C GLN A 84 -3.19 15.04 -12.14
N ARG A 85 -3.30 14.59 -13.40
CA ARG A 85 -4.50 13.98 -13.97
C ARG A 85 -4.90 12.71 -13.23
N ASN A 86 -3.96 11.77 -13.07
CA ASN A 86 -4.20 10.53 -12.33
C ASN A 86 -4.56 10.79 -10.86
N GLY A 87 -4.00 11.83 -10.25
CA GLY A 87 -4.38 12.26 -8.90
C GLY A 87 -5.83 12.74 -8.80
N ILE A 88 -6.28 13.53 -9.78
CA ILE A 88 -7.67 13.99 -9.88
C ILE A 88 -8.61 12.80 -10.13
N ASP A 89 -8.25 11.90 -11.04
CA ASP A 89 -9.06 10.72 -11.37
C ASP A 89 -9.18 9.77 -10.15
N LEU A 90 -8.12 9.61 -9.36
CA LEU A 90 -8.13 8.86 -8.09
C LEU A 90 -9.07 9.51 -7.07
N LEU A 91 -8.99 10.83 -6.89
CA LEU A 91 -9.86 11.57 -5.97
C LEU A 91 -11.33 11.47 -6.41
N PHE A 92 -11.59 11.55 -7.70
CA PHE A 92 -12.94 11.41 -8.24
C PHE A 92 -13.48 9.99 -8.02
N GLY A 93 -12.67 8.96 -8.32
CA GLY A 93 -13.02 7.57 -8.03
C GLY A 93 -13.29 7.31 -6.55
N LEU A 94 -12.46 7.86 -5.65
CA LEU A 94 -12.68 7.79 -4.21
C LEU A 94 -13.97 8.49 -3.79
N ALA A 95 -14.23 9.69 -4.30
CA ALA A 95 -15.45 10.42 -4.01
C ALA A 95 -16.70 9.65 -4.47
N VAL A 96 -16.69 9.10 -5.68
CA VAL A 96 -17.79 8.28 -6.21
C VAL A 96 -17.98 7.01 -5.38
N GLY A 97 -16.90 6.33 -4.98
CA GLY A 97 -16.96 5.14 -4.13
C GLY A 97 -17.54 5.44 -2.75
N LEU A 98 -17.07 6.51 -2.10
CA LEU A 98 -17.58 6.96 -0.80
C LEU A 98 -19.06 7.36 -0.87
N LEU A 99 -19.45 8.09 -1.92
CA LEU A 99 -20.86 8.44 -2.15
C LEU A 99 -21.71 7.20 -2.36
N SER A 100 -21.22 6.22 -3.13
CA SER A 100 -21.93 4.97 -3.37
C SER A 100 -22.14 4.16 -2.08
N ILE A 101 -21.10 4.06 -1.23
CA ILE A 101 -21.21 3.42 0.09
C ILE A 101 -22.19 4.20 0.97
N GLY A 102 -22.11 5.53 0.99
CA GLY A 102 -23.02 6.38 1.76
C GLY A 102 -24.49 6.22 1.34
N ILE A 103 -24.76 6.15 0.04
CA ILE A 103 -26.10 5.88 -0.50
C ILE A 103 -26.59 4.50 -0.07
N LEU A 104 -25.76 3.46 -0.22
CA LEU A 104 -26.11 2.10 0.19
C LEU A 104 -26.39 2.02 1.69
N PHE A 105 -25.54 2.63 2.51
CA PHE A 105 -25.72 2.68 3.97
C PHE A 105 -27.00 3.42 4.35
N SER A 106 -27.31 4.53 3.66
CA SER A 106 -28.56 5.27 3.86
C SER A 106 -29.80 4.44 3.49
N LEU A 107 -29.72 3.70 2.38
CA LEU A 107 -30.79 2.80 1.93
C LEU A 107 -31.00 1.65 2.93
N GLN A 108 -29.91 1.05 3.43
CA GLN A 108 -29.95 0.02 4.47
C GLN A 108 -30.59 0.55 5.77
N GLY A 109 -30.28 1.80 6.15
CA GLY A 109 -30.92 2.46 7.28
C GLY A 109 -32.41 2.69 7.07
N TRP A 110 -32.81 3.17 5.89
CA TRP A 110 -34.21 3.40 5.56
C TRP A 110 -35.04 2.10 5.53
N LEU A 111 -34.44 1.00 5.05
CA LEU A 111 -35.04 -0.35 5.06
C LEU A 111 -35.06 -0.99 6.46
N GLY A 112 -34.50 -0.34 7.48
CA GLY A 112 -34.45 -0.86 8.85
C GLY A 112 -33.46 -2.00 9.07
N TRP A 113 -32.49 -2.18 8.16
CA TRP A 113 -31.46 -3.23 8.26
C TRP A 113 -30.30 -2.84 9.18
N LEU A 114 -30.15 -1.54 9.48
CA LEU A 114 -29.17 -1.04 10.44
C LEU A 114 -29.77 -1.09 11.86
N THR A 115 -29.31 -2.03 12.67
CA THR A 115 -29.53 -2.01 14.11
C THR A 115 -28.50 -1.10 14.77
N CYS A 116 -28.94 0.05 15.29
CA CYS A 116 -28.17 0.83 16.25
C CYS A 116 -28.23 0.13 17.61
N ASP A 117 -27.45 -0.93 17.79
CA ASP A 117 -27.17 -1.41 19.15
C ASP A 117 -26.31 -0.37 19.85
N ARG A 118 -26.94 0.42 20.73
CA ARG A 118 -26.21 1.20 21.73
C ARG A 118 -25.70 0.22 22.78
N GLN A 119 -24.45 -0.20 22.66
CA GLN A 119 -23.68 -0.71 23.81
C GLN A 119 -23.08 0.46 24.58
#